data_AF-A0A418TDF6-F1
#
_entry.id   AF-A0A418TDF6-F1
#
_cell.length_a   1.000
_cell.length_b   1.000
_cell.length_c   1.000
_cell.angle_alpha   90.00
_cell.angle_beta   90.00
_cell.angle_gamma   90.00
#
_symmetry.space_group_name_H-M   'P 1'
#
loop_
_entity.id
_entity.type
_entity.pdbx_description
1 polymer ?
#
loop_
_entity_poly.entity_id
_entity_poly.type
_entity_poly.pdbx_seq_one_letter_code
_entity_poly.pdbx_strand_id
1 'polypeptide(L)'
;MKPSQLLQSNVVIWVEGPSDKIYIKKWLELKASQNNIRFIEGKDYSFVYYGGALLDHYRLLSEDDENQDDHIDSFIDILRTSRYSVIVCDSDLGGKRVTLKPRVLRIKERLEQIPELSRYVSLWISEGREIENYVPHDLMVEVFTKLIVRQYINYEGKRVKLPNPDPASLNDQTFGPNDSFDQFFAGLYTRPTDTIEYADAVVRSVSDVDKVKVAREVTGLWNDFHFSELDLDEKMNQLVAFILQAQQ
;
A
#
# COMPACT_ATOMS: atom_id res chain seq x y z
N MET A 1 4.73 -19.29 3.58
CA MET A 1 5.89 -18.83 4.38
C MET A 1 6.08 -19.82 5.52
N LYS A 2 7.31 -20.25 5.83
CA LYS A 2 7.53 -21.09 7.02
C LYS A 2 7.56 -20.18 8.26
N PRO A 3 6.83 -20.49 9.36
CA PRO A 3 6.87 -19.71 10.61
C PRO A 3 8.30 -19.48 11.14
N SER A 4 9.21 -20.41 10.84
CA SER A 4 10.63 -20.31 11.19
C SER A 4 11.38 -19.16 10.50
N GLN A 5 10.91 -18.64 9.36
CA GLN A 5 11.52 -17.48 8.69
C GLN A 5 11.09 -16.15 9.33
N LEU A 6 9.87 -16.07 9.86
CA LEU A 6 9.39 -14.92 10.64
C LEU A 6 10.25 -14.69 11.89
N LEU A 7 10.72 -15.78 12.51
CA LEU A 7 11.49 -15.78 13.74
C LEU A 7 12.98 -15.44 13.55
N GLN A 8 13.45 -15.22 12.32
CA GLN A 8 14.87 -15.00 12.02
C GLN A 8 15.24 -13.56 11.64
N SER A 9 14.29 -12.76 11.13
CA SER A 9 14.60 -11.37 10.76
C SER A 9 14.50 -10.40 11.93
N ASN A 10 15.35 -9.37 11.94
CA ASN A 10 15.36 -8.37 13.01
C ASN A 10 14.10 -7.49 13.02
N VAL A 11 13.57 -7.14 11.84
CA VAL A 11 12.34 -6.36 11.68
C VAL A 11 11.28 -7.13 10.88
N VAL A 12 10.02 -7.06 11.29
CA VAL A 12 8.86 -7.55 10.53
C VAL A 12 8.05 -6.38 9.99
N ILE A 13 7.88 -6.28 8.67
CA ILE A 13 7.09 -5.26 8.00
C ILE A 13 5.74 -5.86 7.61
N TRP A 14 4.68 -5.42 8.28
CA TRP A 14 3.31 -5.87 8.10
C TRP A 14 2.63 -5.00 7.04
N VAL A 15 2.16 -5.60 5.96
CA VAL A 15 1.53 -4.90 4.83
C VAL A 15 0.19 -5.56 4.46
N GLU A 16 -0.70 -4.81 3.82
CA GLU A 16 -2.04 -5.30 3.48
C GLU A 16 -1.96 -6.33 2.34
N GLY A 17 -1.24 -6.01 1.27
CA GLY A 17 -1.20 -6.80 0.05
C GLY A 17 0.20 -7.07 -0.52
N PRO A 18 0.29 -7.95 -1.54
CA PRO A 18 1.55 -8.22 -2.23
C PRO A 18 2.06 -7.04 -3.08
N SER A 19 1.19 -6.14 -3.55
CA SER A 19 1.56 -4.90 -4.26
C SER A 19 2.37 -3.96 -3.36
N ASP A 20 1.90 -3.74 -2.14
CA ASP A 20 2.52 -2.82 -1.19
C ASP A 20 3.94 -3.28 -0.84
N LYS A 21 4.12 -4.60 -0.65
CA LYS A 21 5.43 -5.21 -0.49
C LYS A 21 6.37 -4.83 -1.65
N ILE A 22 5.90 -4.89 -2.90
CA ILE A 22 6.74 -4.62 -4.07
C ILE A 22 7.21 -3.16 -4.04
N TYR A 23 6.29 -2.22 -3.78
CA TYR A 23 6.62 -0.80 -3.68
C TYR A 23 7.59 -0.51 -2.54
N ILE A 24 7.24 -0.91 -1.31
CA ILE A 24 8.04 -0.62 -0.12
C ILE A 24 9.42 -1.27 -0.22
N LYS A 25 9.51 -2.49 -0.74
CA LYS A 25 10.79 -3.15 -0.98
C LYS A 25 11.66 -2.33 -1.95
N LYS A 26 11.10 -1.90 -3.08
CA LYS A 26 11.83 -1.11 -4.07
C LYS A 26 12.32 0.22 -3.48
N TRP A 27 11.46 0.93 -2.75
CA TRP A 27 11.82 2.21 -2.13
C TRP A 27 12.88 2.04 -1.04
N LEU A 28 12.77 0.99 -0.22
CA LEU A 28 13.78 0.66 0.78
C LEU A 28 15.12 0.33 0.13
N GLU A 29 15.15 -0.44 -0.96
CA GLU A 29 16.38 -0.75 -1.70
C GLU A 29 17.03 0.51 -2.28
N LEU A 30 16.25 1.39 -2.91
CA LEU A 30 16.74 2.67 -3.44
C LEU A 30 17.26 3.56 -2.32
N LYS A 31 16.49 3.76 -1.25
CA LYS A 31 16.89 4.63 -0.13
C LYS A 31 18.11 4.10 0.61
N ALA A 32 18.19 2.78 0.84
CA ALA A 32 19.36 2.16 1.43
C ALA A 32 20.60 2.35 0.54
N SER A 33 20.46 2.13 -0.78
CA SER A 33 21.56 2.34 -1.73
C SER A 33 22.03 3.79 -1.76
N GLN A 34 21.11 4.77 -1.70
CA GLN A 34 21.45 6.20 -1.62
C GLN A 34 22.34 6.51 -0.40
N ASN A 35 22.10 5.82 0.70
CA ASN A 35 22.82 5.96 1.96
C ASN A 35 24.04 5.02 2.09
N ASN A 36 24.41 4.29 1.03
CA ASN A 36 25.46 3.25 1.04
C ASN A 36 25.21 2.13 2.07
N ILE A 37 23.94 1.81 2.32
CA ILE A 37 23.48 0.74 3.19
C ILE A 37 22.98 -0.42 2.32
N ARG A 38 23.09 -1.66 2.83
CA ARG A 38 22.50 -2.84 2.22
C ARG A 38 21.70 -3.63 3.26
N PHE A 39 20.42 -3.81 2.99
CA PHE A 39 19.55 -4.69 3.76
C PHE A 39 19.26 -5.99 2.99
N ILE A 40 19.10 -7.08 3.72
CA ILE A 40 18.82 -8.42 3.22
C ILE A 40 17.46 -8.86 3.76
N GLU A 41 16.49 -9.04 2.86
CA GLU A 41 15.20 -9.63 3.20
C GLU A 41 15.40 -11.06 3.74
N GLY A 42 14.71 -11.42 4.84
CA GLY A 42 14.88 -12.67 5.57
C GLY A 42 15.96 -12.63 6.66
N LYS A 43 16.73 -11.54 6.76
CA LYS A 43 17.74 -11.32 7.82
C LYS A 43 17.53 -9.97 8.52
N ASP A 44 17.60 -8.89 7.77
CA ASP A 44 17.49 -7.54 8.34
C ASP A 44 16.01 -7.15 8.50
N TYR A 45 15.19 -7.52 7.53
CA TYR A 45 13.74 -7.37 7.59
C TYR A 45 13.03 -8.54 6.89
N SER A 46 11.75 -8.78 7.19
CA SER A 46 10.87 -9.67 6.42
C SER A 46 9.48 -9.04 6.27
N PHE A 47 8.79 -9.32 5.17
CA PHE A 47 7.40 -8.89 4.98
C PHE A 47 6.40 -9.94 5.48
N VAL A 48 5.29 -9.50 6.07
CA VAL A 48 4.16 -10.36 6.45
C VAL A 48 2.86 -9.70 5.98
N TYR A 49 1.98 -10.49 5.38
CA TYR A 49 0.69 -10.00 4.89
C TYR A 49 -0.37 -10.13 5.96
N TYR A 50 -1.13 -9.07 6.21
CA TYR A 50 -2.28 -9.11 7.09
C TYR A 50 -3.65 -9.09 6.37
N GLY A 51 -3.70 -8.79 5.07
CA GLY A 51 -4.94 -8.73 4.29
C GLY A 51 -5.42 -10.04 3.65
N GLY A 52 -4.77 -11.18 3.94
CA GLY A 52 -5.08 -12.48 3.31
C GLY A 52 -5.76 -13.49 4.23
N ALA A 53 -6.45 -14.49 3.63
CA ALA A 53 -7.09 -15.61 4.34
C ALA A 53 -6.13 -16.50 5.18
N LEU A 54 -4.81 -16.32 5.03
CA LEU A 54 -3.79 -17.09 5.78
C LEU A 54 -3.71 -16.69 7.26
N LEU A 55 -4.50 -15.72 7.69
CA LEU A 55 -4.67 -15.29 9.06
C LEU A 55 -6.06 -15.66 9.58
N ASP A 56 -6.54 -16.88 9.31
CA ASP A 56 -7.72 -17.41 10.01
C ASP A 56 -7.52 -17.47 11.54
N HIS A 57 -6.27 -17.53 12.02
CA HIS A 57 -5.92 -17.35 13.44
C HIS A 57 -5.81 -15.87 13.88
N TYR A 58 -5.74 -14.92 12.94
CA TYR A 58 -5.84 -13.49 13.21
C TYR A 58 -7.10 -12.85 12.59
N ARG A 59 -8.22 -13.59 12.53
CA ARG A 59 -9.59 -13.03 12.44
C ARG A 59 -9.96 -12.25 13.71
N LEU A 60 -8.98 -11.58 14.31
CA LEU A 60 -9.04 -10.76 15.51
C LEU A 60 -9.83 -9.45 15.26
N LEU A 61 -10.23 -9.16 14.03
CA LEU A 61 -10.62 -7.80 13.62
C LEU A 61 -11.81 -7.78 12.65
N SER A 62 -12.79 -8.68 12.81
CA SER A 62 -14.12 -8.44 12.21
C SER A 62 -14.68 -7.13 12.74
N GLU A 63 -15.26 -6.29 11.86
CA GLU A 63 -15.89 -5.02 12.23
C GLU A 63 -17.07 -5.23 13.21
N ASP A 64 -17.64 -6.43 13.23
CA ASP A 64 -18.77 -6.85 14.07
C ASP A 64 -18.37 -7.56 15.38
N ASP A 65 -17.09 -7.54 15.79
CA ASP A 65 -16.63 -8.23 17.01
C ASP A 65 -16.60 -7.30 18.24
N GLU A 66 -17.39 -7.65 19.26
CA GLU A 66 -17.49 -6.94 20.53
C GLU A 66 -16.19 -7.03 21.36
N ASN A 67 -15.30 -7.99 21.08
CA ASN A 67 -14.03 -8.19 21.81
C ASN A 67 -12.79 -7.63 21.08
N GLN A 68 -12.99 -6.59 20.26
CA GLN A 68 -11.94 -5.97 19.45
C GLN A 68 -10.74 -5.46 20.25
N ASP A 69 -10.94 -5.05 21.51
CA ASP A 69 -9.86 -4.51 22.36
C ASP A 69 -8.87 -5.61 22.78
N ASP A 70 -9.37 -6.77 23.25
CA ASP A 70 -8.53 -7.92 23.60
C ASP A 70 -7.73 -8.45 22.41
N HIS A 71 -8.31 -8.33 21.22
CA HIS A 71 -7.71 -8.74 19.96
C HIS A 71 -6.59 -7.82 19.49
N ILE A 72 -6.72 -6.52 19.70
CA ILE A 72 -5.68 -5.53 19.40
C ILE A 72 -4.56 -5.62 20.43
N ASP A 73 -4.89 -5.80 21.71
CA ASP A 73 -3.90 -6.04 22.75
C ASP A 73 -3.12 -7.32 22.47
N SER A 74 -3.79 -8.40 22.09
CA SER A 74 -3.13 -9.63 21.63
C SER A 74 -2.25 -9.38 20.40
N PHE A 75 -2.71 -8.59 19.42
CA PHE A 75 -1.90 -8.24 18.25
C PHE A 75 -0.66 -7.44 18.65
N ILE A 76 -0.80 -6.41 19.47
CA ILE A 76 0.31 -5.58 19.94
C ILE A 76 1.26 -6.38 20.81
N ASP A 77 0.77 -7.28 21.65
CA ASP A 77 1.60 -8.19 22.42
C ASP A 77 2.33 -9.20 21.53
N ILE A 78 1.70 -9.70 20.46
CA ILE A 78 2.37 -10.50 19.43
C ILE A 78 3.47 -9.66 18.77
N LEU A 79 3.20 -8.40 18.41
CA LEU A 79 4.19 -7.50 17.81
C LEU A 79 5.36 -7.21 18.76
N ARG A 80 5.11 -7.13 20.07
CA ARG A 80 6.15 -7.00 21.12
C ARG A 80 7.02 -8.24 21.20
N THR A 81 6.46 -9.44 21.00
CA THR A 81 7.25 -10.68 21.02
C THR A 81 8.09 -10.87 19.76
N SER A 82 7.67 -10.32 18.62
CA SER A 82 8.46 -10.26 17.39
C SER A 82 9.36 -9.03 17.37
N ARG A 83 10.48 -9.07 18.13
CA ARG A 83 11.59 -8.09 18.24
C ARG A 83 11.29 -6.64 17.82
N TYR A 84 11.14 -6.36 16.51
CA TYR A 84 10.74 -5.07 15.96
C TYR A 84 9.71 -5.24 14.84
N SER A 85 8.69 -4.39 14.81
CA SER A 85 7.60 -4.42 13.84
C SER A 85 7.32 -3.06 13.22
N VAL A 86 7.05 -3.04 11.93
CA VAL A 86 6.54 -1.87 11.19
C VAL A 86 5.18 -2.25 10.63
N ILE A 87 4.13 -1.53 10.99
CA ILE A 87 2.78 -1.74 10.49
C ILE A 87 2.51 -0.67 9.42
N VAL A 88 2.20 -1.10 8.20
CA VAL A 88 1.87 -0.18 7.11
C VAL A 88 0.38 -0.31 6.80
N CYS A 89 -0.33 0.82 6.83
CA CYS A 89 -1.77 0.90 6.64
C CYS A 89 -2.12 1.99 5.64
N ASP A 90 -3.01 1.68 4.69
CA ASP A 90 -3.69 2.69 3.90
C ASP A 90 -4.59 3.55 4.82
N SER A 91 -4.63 4.86 4.55
CA SER A 91 -5.50 5.77 5.29
C SER A 91 -6.97 5.59 4.91
N ASP A 92 -7.23 5.20 3.66
CA ASP A 92 -8.53 5.16 3.00
C ASP A 92 -9.31 6.49 3.06
N LEU A 93 -8.65 7.59 3.41
CA LEU A 93 -9.25 8.90 3.47
C LEU A 93 -9.58 9.40 2.06
N GLY A 94 -10.62 10.21 1.94
CA GLY A 94 -11.11 10.71 0.66
C GLY A 94 -12.47 10.15 0.25
N GLY A 95 -13.06 10.77 -0.79
CA GLY A 95 -14.43 10.51 -1.19
C GLY A 95 -15.42 10.70 -0.04
N LYS A 96 -16.06 9.62 0.40
CA LYS A 96 -17.04 9.64 1.52
C LYS A 96 -16.42 9.37 2.89
N ARG A 97 -15.17 8.91 2.96
CA ARG A 97 -14.52 8.53 4.22
C ARG A 97 -13.65 9.68 4.71
N VAL A 98 -14.01 10.23 5.86
CA VAL A 98 -13.31 11.36 6.50
C VAL A 98 -12.52 10.95 7.75
N THR A 99 -12.67 9.70 8.19
CA THR A 99 -11.99 9.14 9.36
C THR A 99 -11.27 7.84 8.99
N LEU A 100 -10.14 7.60 9.64
CA LEU A 100 -9.39 6.36 9.50
C LEU A 100 -10.27 5.16 9.91
N LYS A 101 -9.97 3.97 9.36
CA LYS A 101 -10.58 2.72 9.80
C LYS A 101 -10.43 2.57 11.32
N PRO A 102 -11.46 2.12 12.07
CA PRO A 102 -11.39 1.97 13.53
C PRO A 102 -10.17 1.19 14.02
N ARG A 103 -9.74 0.15 13.28
CA ARG A 103 -8.51 -0.61 13.58
C ARG A 103 -7.26 0.26 13.63
N VAL A 104 -7.11 1.20 12.68
CA VAL A 104 -5.93 2.04 12.53
C VAL A 104 -5.90 3.08 13.64
N LEU A 105 -7.08 3.65 13.96
CA LEU A 105 -7.23 4.56 15.10
C LEU A 105 -6.82 3.89 16.41
N ARG A 106 -7.30 2.68 16.68
CA ARG A 106 -6.97 1.98 17.93
C ARG A 106 -5.49 1.60 18.03
N ILE A 107 -4.85 1.14 16.95
CA ILE A 107 -3.40 0.89 16.96
C ILE A 107 -2.66 2.20 17.26
N LYS A 108 -3.06 3.30 16.61
CA LYS A 108 -2.47 4.62 16.84
C LYS A 108 -2.62 5.06 18.31
N GLU A 109 -3.85 5.03 18.84
CA GLU A 109 -4.16 5.40 20.23
C GLU A 109 -3.37 4.54 21.23
N ARG A 110 -3.24 3.24 20.97
CA ARG A 110 -2.51 2.34 21.87
C ARG A 110 -1.01 2.61 21.87
N LEU A 111 -0.41 2.93 20.73
CA LEU A 111 0.99 3.35 20.65
C LEU A 111 1.21 4.72 21.33
N GLU A 112 0.23 5.62 21.27
CA GLU A 112 0.26 6.90 21.99
C GLU A 112 0.15 6.73 23.51
N GLN A 113 -0.66 5.77 23.98
CA GLN A 113 -0.82 5.44 25.40
C GLN A 113 0.40 4.75 26.02
N ILE A 114 1.21 4.05 25.22
CA ILE A 114 2.35 3.25 25.68
C ILE A 114 3.61 3.67 24.89
N PRO A 115 4.20 4.85 25.19
CA PRO A 115 5.30 5.41 24.39
C PRO A 115 6.52 4.51 24.29
N GLU A 116 6.77 3.63 25.26
CA GLU A 116 7.85 2.64 25.21
C GLU A 116 7.73 1.65 24.05
N LEU A 117 6.52 1.45 23.50
CA LEU A 117 6.30 0.60 22.33
C LEU A 117 6.85 1.21 21.05
N SER A 118 6.99 2.54 20.96
CA SER A 118 7.55 3.20 19.77
C SER A 118 8.96 2.73 19.40
N ARG A 119 9.69 2.16 20.37
CA ARG A 119 11.01 1.55 20.15
C ARG A 119 10.95 0.21 19.41
N TYR A 120 9.83 -0.49 19.51
CA TYR A 120 9.63 -1.85 18.98
C TYR A 120 8.58 -1.90 17.87
N VAL A 121 7.67 -0.93 17.82
CA VAL A 121 6.56 -0.88 16.87
C VAL A 121 6.51 0.49 16.24
N SER A 122 6.63 0.53 14.92
CA SER A 122 6.40 1.72 14.11
C SER A 122 5.09 1.57 13.35
N LEU A 123 4.29 2.64 13.30
CA LEU A 123 3.05 2.69 12.52
C LEU A 123 3.22 3.69 11.38
N TRP A 124 3.14 3.20 10.16
CA TRP A 124 3.05 3.99 8.94
C TRP A 124 1.62 3.96 8.42
N ILE A 125 0.93 5.08 8.56
CA ILE A 125 -0.33 5.35 7.85
C ILE A 125 0.03 6.16 6.61
N SER A 126 -0.42 5.75 5.42
CA SER A 126 -0.17 6.51 4.20
C SER A 126 -0.69 7.95 4.34
N GLU A 127 0.09 8.94 3.89
CA GLU A 127 -0.40 10.33 3.81
C GLU A 127 -1.50 10.44 2.74
N GLY A 128 -1.33 9.69 1.65
CA GLY A 128 -2.37 9.51 0.65
C GLY A 128 -3.45 8.52 1.09
N ARG A 129 -4.47 8.35 0.26
CA ARG A 129 -5.57 7.41 0.43
C ARG A 129 -5.08 5.96 0.50
N GLU A 130 -4.20 5.59 -0.42
CA GLU A 130 -3.63 4.26 -0.61
C GLU A 130 -2.14 4.33 -0.98
N ILE A 131 -1.42 3.21 -0.85
CA ILE A 131 0.03 3.15 -1.12
C ILE A 131 0.39 3.63 -2.54
N GLU A 132 -0.50 3.45 -3.52
CA GLU A 132 -0.30 3.91 -4.90
C GLU A 132 -0.21 5.43 -5.04
N ASN A 133 -0.73 6.22 -4.08
CA ASN A 133 -0.59 7.68 -4.08
C ASN A 133 0.86 8.15 -3.89
N TYR A 134 1.75 7.28 -3.43
CA TYR A 134 3.19 7.58 -3.37
C TYR A 134 3.90 7.37 -4.70
N VAL A 135 3.25 6.79 -5.72
CA VAL A 135 3.87 6.56 -7.02
C VAL A 135 3.77 7.81 -7.88
N PRO A 136 4.88 8.27 -8.52
CA PRO A 136 4.84 9.36 -9.48
C PRO A 136 3.78 9.12 -10.55
N HIS A 137 2.93 10.12 -10.74
CA HIS A 137 1.77 10.03 -11.63
C HIS A 137 2.17 9.64 -13.06
N ASP A 138 3.20 10.28 -13.61
CA ASP A 138 3.70 10.01 -14.97
C ASP A 138 4.12 8.54 -15.16
N LEU A 139 4.70 7.94 -14.12
CA LEU A 139 5.14 6.55 -14.14
C LEU A 139 3.96 5.59 -14.21
N MET A 140 2.90 5.87 -13.44
CA MET A 140 1.66 5.09 -13.50
C MET A 140 0.97 5.23 -14.85
N VAL A 141 0.88 6.45 -15.38
CA VAL A 141 0.32 6.69 -16.74
C VAL A 141 1.09 5.89 -17.79
N GLU A 142 2.42 5.89 -17.73
CA GLU A 142 3.27 5.12 -18.63
C GLU A 142 2.97 3.63 -18.57
N VAL A 143 2.85 3.06 -17.36
CA VAL A 143 2.52 1.64 -17.13
C VAL A 143 1.15 1.29 -17.70
N PHE A 144 0.12 2.07 -17.39
CA PHE A 144 -1.23 1.82 -17.89
C PHE A 144 -1.33 1.95 -19.41
N THR A 145 -0.55 2.85 -20.00
CA THR A 145 -0.51 3.04 -21.45
C THR A 145 0.21 1.91 -22.17
N LYS A 146 1.33 1.42 -21.62
CA LYS A 146 2.17 0.39 -22.27
C LYS A 146 1.64 -1.03 -22.08
N LEU A 147 1.08 -1.35 -20.91
CA LEU A 147 0.83 -2.75 -20.54
C LEU A 147 -0.56 -3.29 -20.89
N ILE A 148 -1.42 -2.48 -21.52
CA ILE A 148 -2.84 -2.78 -21.82
C ILE A 148 -3.40 -3.72 -20.74
N VAL A 149 -3.58 -3.20 -19.54
CA VAL A 149 -3.83 -4.01 -18.34
C VAL A 149 -5.12 -4.82 -18.49
N ARG A 150 -6.11 -4.30 -19.25
CA ARG A 150 -7.31 -5.00 -19.70
C ARG A 150 -7.76 -4.54 -21.09
N GLN A 151 -8.26 -5.48 -21.90
CA GLN A 151 -8.77 -5.19 -23.25
C GLN A 151 -10.31 -5.13 -23.33
N TYR A 152 -11.01 -5.74 -22.37
CA TYR A 152 -12.46 -5.86 -22.39
C TYR A 152 -13.04 -5.70 -20.98
N ILE A 153 -14.23 -5.13 -20.90
CA ILE A 153 -15.02 -4.98 -19.68
C ILE A 153 -16.41 -5.59 -19.85
N ASN A 154 -17.05 -5.88 -18.72
CA ASN A 154 -18.47 -6.17 -18.68
C ASN A 154 -19.25 -4.87 -18.49
N TYR A 155 -20.07 -4.51 -19.46
CA TYR A 155 -20.97 -3.38 -19.42
C TYR A 155 -22.36 -3.84 -19.86
N GLU A 156 -23.36 -3.65 -19.00
CA GLU A 156 -24.75 -4.10 -19.23
C GLU A 156 -24.86 -5.59 -19.62
N GLY A 157 -24.04 -6.45 -19.01
CA GLY A 157 -24.02 -7.89 -19.29
C GLY A 157 -23.34 -8.27 -20.61
N LYS A 158 -22.74 -7.31 -21.32
CA LYS A 158 -22.04 -7.51 -22.58
C LYS A 158 -20.54 -7.32 -22.41
N ARG A 159 -19.77 -8.10 -23.16
CA ARG A 159 -18.32 -7.92 -23.27
C ARG A 159 -18.03 -6.79 -24.25
N VAL A 160 -17.61 -5.64 -23.73
CA VAL A 160 -17.29 -4.43 -24.50
C VAL A 160 -15.77 -4.25 -24.53
N LYS A 161 -15.21 -3.86 -25.67
CA LYS A 161 -13.78 -3.58 -25.79
C LYS A 161 -13.49 -2.22 -25.17
N LEU A 162 -12.49 -2.13 -24.30
CA LEU A 162 -12.01 -0.84 -23.80
C LEU A 162 -11.36 -0.05 -24.93
N PRO A 163 -11.52 1.28 -24.95
CA PRO A 163 -10.71 2.13 -25.82
C PRO A 163 -9.24 1.99 -25.45
N ASN A 164 -8.36 2.40 -26.37
CA ASN A 164 -6.96 2.54 -26.02
C ASN A 164 -6.81 3.64 -24.94
N PRO A 165 -5.91 3.45 -23.96
CA PRO A 165 -5.63 4.46 -22.95
C PRO A 165 -5.18 5.75 -23.62
N ASP A 166 -5.70 6.87 -23.15
CA ASP A 166 -5.42 8.20 -23.67
C ASP A 166 -4.86 9.08 -22.55
N PRO A 167 -3.53 9.20 -22.43
CA PRO A 167 -2.90 10.05 -21.41
C PRO A 167 -3.42 11.50 -21.42
N ALA A 168 -3.83 12.01 -22.58
CA ALA A 168 -4.29 13.39 -22.70
C ALA A 168 -5.58 13.66 -21.92
N SER A 169 -6.36 12.63 -21.57
CA SER A 169 -7.56 12.78 -20.73
C SER A 169 -7.24 13.15 -19.28
N LEU A 170 -5.99 12.93 -18.84
CA LEU A 170 -5.52 13.23 -17.49
C LEU A 170 -4.63 14.48 -17.42
N ASN A 171 -4.26 15.11 -18.54
CA ASN A 171 -3.30 16.23 -18.56
C ASN A 171 -3.71 17.42 -17.67
N ASP A 172 -5.01 17.69 -17.56
CA ASP A 172 -5.56 18.78 -16.75
C ASP A 172 -5.94 18.32 -15.32
N GLN A 173 -5.61 17.08 -14.95
CA GLN A 173 -5.95 16.49 -13.66
C GLN A 173 -4.68 16.23 -12.86
N THR A 174 -4.70 16.60 -11.58
CA THR A 174 -3.65 16.25 -10.63
C THR A 174 -4.12 15.06 -9.81
N PHE A 175 -3.31 14.00 -9.73
CA PHE A 175 -3.58 12.90 -8.81
C PHE A 175 -3.23 13.35 -7.39
N GLY A 176 -4.24 13.76 -6.63
CA GLY A 176 -4.10 14.26 -5.27
C GLY A 176 -4.03 13.16 -4.20
N PRO A 177 -3.66 13.52 -2.97
CA PRO A 177 -3.52 12.56 -1.87
C PRO A 177 -4.83 11.84 -1.51
N ASN A 178 -5.99 12.45 -1.74
CA ASN A 178 -7.28 11.86 -1.40
C ASN A 178 -7.97 11.17 -2.59
N ASP A 179 -7.32 11.18 -3.76
CA ASP A 179 -7.89 10.58 -4.96
C ASP A 179 -7.71 9.07 -4.91
N SER A 180 -8.76 8.36 -5.34
CA SER A 180 -8.69 6.92 -5.54
C SER A 180 -7.97 6.62 -6.82
N PHE A 181 -6.98 5.73 -6.72
CA PHE A 181 -6.23 5.16 -7.82
C PHE A 181 -7.16 4.68 -8.95
N ASP A 182 -8.13 3.84 -8.63
CA ASP A 182 -9.00 3.25 -9.65
C ASP A 182 -9.89 4.29 -10.34
N GLN A 183 -10.40 5.25 -9.58
CA GLN A 183 -11.25 6.32 -10.10
C GLN A 183 -10.46 7.25 -11.02
N PHE A 184 -9.27 7.63 -10.59
CA PHE A 184 -8.41 8.53 -11.33
C PHE A 184 -7.91 7.89 -12.63
N PHE A 185 -7.33 6.68 -12.56
CA PHE A 185 -6.77 6.00 -13.74
C PHE A 185 -7.84 5.40 -14.67
N ALA A 186 -9.10 5.26 -14.24
CA ALA A 186 -10.22 5.02 -15.15
C ALA A 186 -10.39 6.15 -16.18
N GLY A 187 -9.96 7.37 -15.85
CA GLY A 187 -9.95 8.52 -16.75
C GLY A 187 -9.18 8.28 -18.06
N LEU A 188 -8.17 7.39 -18.07
CA LEU A 188 -7.47 7.01 -19.31
C LEU A 188 -8.39 6.37 -20.36
N TYR A 189 -9.46 5.73 -19.91
CA TYR A 189 -10.35 4.92 -20.74
C TYR A 189 -11.77 5.49 -20.88
N THR A 190 -12.07 6.60 -20.21
CA THR A 190 -13.36 7.28 -20.30
C THR A 190 -13.25 8.57 -21.11
N ARG A 191 -14.40 9.05 -21.59
CA ARG A 191 -14.57 10.31 -22.30
C ARG A 191 -15.70 11.11 -21.67
N PRO A 192 -15.70 12.46 -21.78
CA PRO A 192 -16.77 13.29 -21.22
C PRO A 192 -18.17 12.98 -21.76
N THR A 193 -18.26 12.32 -22.92
CA THR A 193 -19.52 11.90 -23.56
C THR A 193 -20.03 10.54 -23.07
N ASP A 194 -19.23 9.80 -22.31
CA ASP A 194 -19.62 8.48 -21.83
C ASP A 194 -20.68 8.59 -20.73
N THR A 195 -21.52 7.56 -20.60
CA THR A 195 -22.52 7.48 -19.54
C THR A 195 -21.85 7.23 -18.18
N ILE A 196 -22.53 7.62 -17.10
CA ILE A 196 -22.07 7.36 -15.73
C ILE A 196 -21.92 5.86 -15.50
N GLU A 197 -22.86 5.06 -16.00
CA GLU A 197 -22.85 3.60 -15.88
C GLU A 197 -21.64 2.96 -16.58
N TYR A 198 -21.23 3.52 -17.72
CA TYR A 198 -20.04 3.06 -18.44
C TYR A 198 -18.77 3.45 -17.67
N ALA A 199 -18.67 4.70 -17.22
CA ALA A 199 -17.55 5.15 -16.39
C ALA A 199 -17.40 4.28 -15.13
N ASP A 200 -18.49 3.98 -14.44
CA ASP A 200 -18.49 3.08 -13.29
C ASP A 200 -18.04 1.65 -13.65
N ALA A 201 -18.37 1.16 -14.85
CA ALA A 201 -17.90 -0.13 -15.33
C ALA A 201 -16.40 -0.13 -15.63
N VAL A 202 -15.87 0.97 -16.16
CA VAL A 202 -14.43 1.16 -16.33
C VAL A 202 -13.72 1.21 -14.98
N VAL A 203 -14.23 1.99 -14.01
CA VAL A 203 -13.66 2.07 -12.64
C VAL A 203 -13.58 0.68 -12.03
N ARG A 204 -14.68 -0.09 -12.01
CA ARG A 204 -14.65 -1.48 -11.52
C ARG A 204 -13.60 -2.33 -12.21
N SER A 205 -13.43 -2.14 -13.51
CA SER A 205 -12.41 -2.88 -14.26
C SER A 205 -10.99 -2.46 -13.90
N VAL A 206 -10.74 -1.19 -13.61
CA VAL A 206 -9.44 -0.70 -13.12
C VAL A 206 -9.19 -1.24 -11.71
N SER A 207 -10.20 -1.26 -10.82
CA SER A 207 -10.10 -1.88 -9.49
C SER A 207 -9.69 -3.34 -9.53
N ASP A 208 -10.19 -4.10 -10.51
CA ASP A 208 -9.90 -5.51 -10.65
C ASP A 208 -8.59 -5.80 -11.43
N VAL A 209 -7.75 -4.79 -11.70
CA VAL A 209 -6.45 -5.03 -12.33
C VAL A 209 -5.56 -5.86 -11.41
N ASP A 210 -4.63 -6.60 -12.02
CA ASP A 210 -3.58 -7.26 -11.27
C ASP A 210 -2.61 -6.20 -10.71
N LYS A 211 -2.92 -5.69 -9.50
CA LYS A 211 -2.10 -4.69 -8.79
C LYS A 211 -0.65 -5.16 -8.59
N VAL A 212 -0.41 -6.47 -8.48
CA VAL A 212 0.94 -7.04 -8.36
C VAL A 212 1.70 -6.88 -9.67
N LYS A 213 1.05 -7.14 -10.81
CA LYS A 213 1.64 -6.90 -12.13
C LYS A 213 1.93 -5.41 -12.32
N VAL A 214 0.98 -4.53 -12.00
CA VAL A 214 1.16 -3.07 -12.07
C VAL A 214 2.39 -2.65 -11.24
N ALA A 215 2.44 -3.05 -9.96
CA ALA A 215 3.54 -2.70 -9.07
C ALA A 215 4.92 -3.16 -9.58
N ARG A 216 5.02 -4.37 -10.16
CA ARG A 216 6.28 -4.86 -10.75
C ARG A 216 6.77 -4.01 -11.91
N GLU A 217 5.86 -3.60 -12.76
CA GLU A 217 6.18 -2.83 -13.96
C GLU A 217 6.59 -1.40 -13.59
N VAL A 218 5.83 -0.79 -12.68
CA VAL A 218 6.15 0.51 -12.09
C VAL A 218 7.53 0.49 -11.45
N THR A 219 7.80 -0.45 -10.55
CA THR A 219 9.09 -0.55 -9.84
C THR A 219 10.26 -0.94 -10.76
N GLY A 220 9.98 -1.57 -11.90
CA GLY A 220 10.97 -1.82 -12.95
C GLY A 220 11.39 -0.56 -13.71
N LEU A 221 10.47 0.40 -13.87
CA LEU A 221 10.72 1.69 -14.50
C LEU A 221 11.24 2.74 -13.50
N TRP A 222 10.92 2.59 -12.21
CA TRP A 222 11.37 3.48 -11.15
C TRP A 222 12.86 3.32 -10.85
N ASN A 223 13.70 4.19 -11.41
CA ASN A 223 15.16 4.14 -11.20
C ASN A 223 15.72 5.37 -10.48
N ASP A 224 14.88 6.37 -10.21
CA ASP A 224 15.31 7.62 -9.60
C ASP A 224 15.27 7.56 -8.07
N PHE A 225 16.18 8.30 -7.42
CA PHE A 225 16.18 8.54 -5.97
C PHE A 225 15.18 9.65 -5.57
N HIS A 226 14.15 9.87 -6.38
CA HIS A 226 13.15 10.90 -6.14
C HIS A 226 12.00 10.32 -5.31
N PHE A 227 11.86 10.80 -4.08
CA PHE A 227 10.81 10.42 -3.13
C PHE A 227 9.94 11.63 -2.74
N SER A 228 9.64 12.52 -3.69
CA SER A 228 8.93 13.79 -3.45
C SER A 228 7.43 13.65 -3.27
N GLU A 229 6.86 12.51 -3.65
CA GLU A 229 5.43 12.28 -3.51
C GLU A 229 5.10 12.17 -2.03
N LEU A 230 4.32 13.15 -1.53
CA LEU A 230 3.83 13.16 -0.16
C LEU A 230 5.00 13.06 0.84
N ASP A 231 4.81 12.35 1.95
CA ASP A 231 5.81 12.12 2.99
C ASP A 231 6.73 10.90 2.73
N LEU A 232 6.81 10.41 1.48
CA LEU A 232 7.55 9.18 1.17
C LEU A 232 9.02 9.22 1.60
N ASP A 233 9.72 10.33 1.36
CA ASP A 233 11.13 10.47 1.78
C ASP A 233 11.28 10.33 3.30
N GLU A 234 10.38 10.97 4.06
CA GLU A 234 10.36 10.90 5.51
C GLU A 234 10.10 9.47 5.99
N LYS A 235 9.11 8.78 5.41
CA LYS A 235 8.79 7.38 5.74
C LYS A 235 9.94 6.44 5.43
N MET A 236 10.62 6.65 4.31
CA MET A 236 11.80 5.85 3.97
C MET A 236 12.97 6.12 4.91
N ASN A 237 13.20 7.37 5.30
CA ASN A 237 14.21 7.71 6.33
C ASN A 237 13.88 7.04 7.68
N GLN A 238 12.61 7.09 8.11
CA GLN A 238 12.15 6.45 9.34
C GLN A 238 12.33 4.92 9.29
N LEU A 239 11.95 4.28 8.18
CA LEU A 239 12.07 2.83 8.01
C LEU A 239 13.55 2.38 8.02
N VAL A 240 14.43 3.09 7.29
CA VAL A 240 15.87 2.80 7.29
C VAL A 240 16.44 2.93 8.71
N ALA A 241 16.14 4.01 9.42
CA ALA A 241 16.60 4.23 10.79
C ALA A 241 16.10 3.13 11.74
N PHE A 242 14.83 2.71 11.59
CA PHE A 242 14.23 1.68 12.41
C PHE A 242 14.91 0.31 12.20
N ILE A 243 15.21 -0.06 10.95
CA ILE A 243 15.94 -1.30 10.64
C ILE A 243 17.37 -1.27 11.20
N LEU A 244 18.07 -0.13 11.10
CA LEU A 244 19.41 0.03 11.68
C LEU A 244 19.40 -0.06 13.21
N GLN A 245 18.40 0.51 13.87
CA GLN A 245 18.24 0.42 15.31
C GLN A 245 18.04 -1.03 15.76
N ALA A 246 17.27 -1.81 15.00
CA ALA A 246 17.00 -3.22 15.29
C ALA A 246 18.22 -4.15 15.11
N GLN A 247 19.32 -3.66 14.52
CA GLN A 247 20.57 -4.41 14.34
C GLN A 247 21.59 -4.21 15.48
N GLN A 248 21.37 -3.23 16.36
CA GLN A 248 22.25 -2.90 17.50
C GLN A 248 21.89 -3.72 18.73
#